data_AF-A0A0M0JMA7-F1
#
_entry.id   AF-A0A0M0JMA7-F1
#
_cell.length_a   1.000
_cell.length_b   1.000
_cell.length_c   1.000
_cell.angle_alpha   90.00
_cell.angle_beta   90.00
_cell.angle_gamma   90.00
#
_symmetry.space_group_name_H-M   'P 1'
#
loop_
_entity.id
_entity.type
_entity.pdbx_description
1 polymer ?
#
loop_
_entity_poly.entity_id
_entity_poly.type
_entity_poly.pdbx_seq_one_letter_code
_entity_poly.pdbx_strand_id
1 'polypeptide(L)'
;MPTTAPMRRVRIATLREYLAHEMRDADWSGVRGGFDLERAIDDFVFLCFFVGNDFLPPCPGLEIREGALEAMLLLYKLGVSSRLKGYLTNNGDVNFARLGALVGQIGRVEHALLEAKVQTEHRERRRAEHTERQRQLERLGRAEMGTPADERQMHCSQHGTGSASGVIVGTGSAGGAVLGRAARVLARKGAL
;
A
#
# COMPACT_ATOMS: atom_id res chain seq x y z
N MET A 1 41.69 2.81 2.77
CA MET A 1 41.25 1.42 2.50
C MET A 1 39.92 1.50 1.78
N PRO A 2 39.76 0.96 0.56
CA PRO A 2 38.46 0.93 -0.08
C PRO A 2 37.57 -0.08 0.65
N THR A 3 36.44 0.38 1.20
CA THR A 3 35.44 -0.48 1.83
C THR A 3 34.75 -1.27 0.71
N THR A 4 35.06 -2.55 0.56
CA THR A 4 34.38 -3.41 -0.41
C THR A 4 32.92 -3.59 0.00
N ALA A 5 32.00 -3.10 -0.82
CA ALA A 5 30.58 -3.25 -0.55
C ALA A 5 30.20 -4.75 -0.50
N PRO A 6 29.41 -5.20 0.48
CA PRO A 6 29.06 -6.60 0.63
C PRO A 6 28.15 -7.07 -0.51
N MET A 7 28.58 -8.11 -1.23
CA MET A 7 27.78 -8.75 -2.28
C MET A 7 26.65 -9.61 -1.67
N ARG A 8 25.48 -9.58 -2.29
CA ARG A 8 24.33 -10.43 -1.92
C ARG A 8 23.96 -11.35 -3.08
N ARG A 9 23.62 -12.59 -2.76
CA ARG A 9 23.12 -13.58 -3.74
C ARG A 9 21.63 -13.80 -3.54
N VAL A 10 20.89 -13.83 -4.64
CA VAL A 10 19.46 -14.17 -4.65
C VAL A 10 19.31 -15.57 -5.23
N ARG A 11 18.66 -16.48 -4.50
CA ARG A 11 18.41 -17.86 -4.95
C ARG A 11 17.04 -17.97 -5.60
N ILE A 12 17.01 -18.12 -6.92
CA ILE A 12 15.76 -18.25 -7.69
C ILE A 12 14.99 -19.50 -7.30
N ALA A 13 15.66 -20.61 -6.97
CA ALA A 13 15.01 -21.83 -6.50
C ALA A 13 14.12 -21.57 -5.26
N THR A 14 14.64 -20.85 -4.27
CA THR A 14 13.89 -20.48 -3.07
C THR A 14 12.71 -19.56 -3.41
N LEU A 15 12.89 -18.59 -4.32
CA LEU A 15 11.79 -17.72 -4.76
C LEU A 15 10.66 -18.53 -5.43
N ARG A 16 11.00 -19.55 -6.23
CA ARG A 16 10.02 -20.42 -6.88
C ARG A 16 9.18 -21.20 -5.87
N GLU A 17 9.78 -21.66 -4.77
CA GLU A 17 9.05 -22.31 -3.67
C GLU A 17 8.05 -21.35 -3.02
N TYR A 18 8.45 -20.11 -2.74
CA TYR A 18 7.55 -19.08 -2.20
C TYR A 18 6.40 -18.76 -3.15
N LEU A 19 6.68 -18.59 -4.45
CA LEU A 19 5.65 -18.35 -5.46
C LEU A 19 4.71 -19.54 -5.59
N ALA A 20 5.22 -20.77 -5.52
CA ALA A 20 4.39 -21.96 -5.57
C ALA A 20 3.42 -22.04 -4.39
N HIS A 21 3.85 -21.62 -3.20
CA HIS A 21 2.98 -21.55 -2.03
C HIS A 21 1.90 -20.47 -2.22
N GLU A 22 2.30 -19.26 -2.59
CA GLU A 22 1.39 -18.13 -2.77
C GLU A 22 0.34 -18.36 -3.87
N MET A 23 0.72 -18.95 -5.00
CA MET A 23 -0.19 -19.17 -6.14
C MET A 23 -1.13 -20.36 -5.95
N ARG A 24 -0.71 -21.38 -5.18
CA ARG A 24 -1.52 -22.58 -4.93
C ARG A 24 -2.80 -22.27 -4.17
N ASP A 25 -2.81 -21.21 -3.36
CA ASP A 25 -3.98 -20.78 -2.58
C ASP A 25 -5.08 -20.15 -3.44
N ALA A 26 -4.86 -19.93 -4.74
CA ALA A 26 -5.90 -19.46 -5.64
C ALA A 26 -6.87 -20.58 -6.03
N ASP A 27 -8.08 -20.20 -6.45
CA ASP A 27 -9.00 -21.15 -7.08
C ASP A 27 -8.58 -21.40 -8.53
N TRP A 28 -8.24 -22.65 -8.85
CA TRP A 28 -7.82 -23.07 -10.19
C TRP A 28 -8.87 -23.92 -10.91
N SER A 29 -10.07 -24.06 -10.34
CA SER A 29 -11.14 -24.92 -10.90
C SER A 29 -11.61 -24.46 -12.29
N GLY A 30 -11.54 -23.16 -12.58
CA GLY A 30 -11.84 -22.60 -13.89
C GLY A 30 -10.74 -22.76 -14.95
N VAL A 31 -9.59 -23.35 -14.61
CA VAL A 31 -8.45 -23.54 -15.52
C VAL A 31 -8.39 -24.98 -16.00
N ARG A 32 -8.46 -25.19 -17.32
CA ARG A 32 -8.30 -26.52 -17.91
C ARG A 32 -6.89 -27.04 -17.63
N GLY A 33 -6.79 -28.18 -16.96
CA GLY A 33 -5.51 -28.76 -16.54
C GLY A 33 -5.05 -28.34 -15.14
N GLY A 34 -5.79 -27.44 -14.47
CA GLY A 34 -5.52 -27.03 -13.10
C GLY A 34 -4.28 -26.14 -12.96
N PHE A 35 -3.73 -26.14 -11.74
CA PHE A 35 -2.55 -25.36 -11.37
C PHE A 35 -1.27 -25.93 -11.97
N ASP A 36 -0.54 -25.08 -12.69
CA ASP A 36 0.78 -25.33 -13.26
C ASP A 36 1.70 -24.18 -12.83
N LEU A 37 2.78 -24.54 -12.12
CA LEU A 37 3.72 -23.58 -11.54
C LEU A 37 4.48 -22.80 -12.62
N GLU A 38 4.92 -23.44 -13.70
CA GLU A 38 5.71 -22.72 -14.73
C GLU A 38 4.85 -21.65 -15.39
N ARG A 39 3.60 -21.99 -15.67
CA ARG A 39 2.62 -21.07 -16.27
C ARG A 39 2.23 -19.93 -15.33
N ALA A 40 2.10 -20.21 -14.03
CA ALA A 40 1.86 -19.18 -13.03
C ALA A 40 3.06 -18.25 -12.85
N ILE A 41 4.30 -18.75 -12.97
CA ILE A 41 5.51 -17.94 -12.93
C ILE A 41 5.59 -17.01 -14.15
N ASP A 42 5.29 -17.52 -15.35
CA ASP A 42 5.27 -16.69 -16.56
C ASP A 42 4.28 -15.52 -16.43
N ASP A 43 3.08 -15.81 -15.93
CA ASP A 43 2.07 -14.79 -15.64
C ASP A 43 2.54 -13.81 -14.56
N PHE A 44 3.19 -14.28 -13.49
CA PHE A 44 3.75 -13.42 -12.45
C PHE A 44 4.81 -12.46 -13.00
N VAL A 45 5.70 -12.95 -13.85
CA VAL A 45 6.70 -12.10 -14.52
C VAL A 45 6.00 -11.07 -15.41
N PHE A 46 4.96 -11.47 -16.13
CA PHE A 46 4.17 -10.57 -16.95
C PHE A 46 3.41 -9.51 -16.11
N LEU A 47 2.88 -9.88 -14.94
CA LEU A 47 2.25 -8.95 -14.00
C LEU A 47 3.25 -7.91 -13.47
N CYS A 48 4.50 -8.30 -13.24
CA CYS A 48 5.55 -7.38 -12.81
C CYS A 48 5.76 -6.24 -13.82
N PHE A 49 5.49 -6.46 -15.12
CA PHE A 49 5.60 -5.40 -16.12
C PHE A 49 4.62 -4.25 -15.89
N PHE A 50 3.43 -4.48 -15.32
CA PHE A 50 2.45 -3.42 -15.04
C PHE A 50 2.81 -2.56 -13.83
N VAL A 51 3.54 -3.15 -12.88
CA VAL A 51 3.88 -2.54 -11.61
C VAL A 51 5.08 -1.60 -11.74
N GLY A 52 5.98 -1.89 -12.67
CA GLY A 52 7.10 -1.02 -13.02
C GLY A 52 8.08 -1.75 -13.90
N ASN A 53 8.29 -1.24 -15.11
CA ASN A 53 9.34 -1.71 -16.01
C ASN A 53 10.04 -0.51 -16.64
N ASP A 54 11.22 -0.73 -17.22
CA ASP A 54 12.08 0.34 -17.76
C ASP A 54 11.53 0.96 -19.06
N PHE A 55 10.45 0.39 -19.61
CA PHE A 55 9.88 0.75 -20.92
C PHE A 55 8.52 1.44 -20.83
N LEU A 56 7.77 1.23 -19.75
CA LEU A 56 6.43 1.76 -19.53
C LEU A 56 6.44 2.68 -18.31
N PRO A 57 5.89 3.90 -18.41
CA PRO A 57 5.61 4.71 -17.24
C PRO A 57 4.75 3.91 -16.24
N PRO A 58 5.05 3.94 -14.93
CA PRO A 58 4.25 3.24 -13.94
C PRO A 58 2.80 3.76 -13.96
N CYS A 59 1.85 2.86 -13.73
CA CYS A 59 0.43 3.21 -13.68
C CYS A 59 0.16 4.23 -12.55
N PRO A 60 -0.50 5.37 -12.82
CA PRO A 60 -0.80 6.37 -11.80
C PRO A 60 -1.60 5.75 -10.64
N GLY A 61 -1.14 5.90 -9.39
CA GLY A 61 -1.83 5.33 -8.24
C GLY A 61 -1.59 3.85 -7.98
N LEU A 62 -0.72 3.18 -8.74
CA LEU A 62 -0.25 1.81 -8.45
C LEU A 62 1.28 1.81 -8.29
N GLU A 63 1.80 2.46 -7.25
CA GLU A 63 3.23 2.43 -6.95
C GLU A 63 3.62 1.15 -6.18
N ILE A 64 4.77 0.54 -6.50
CA ILE A 64 5.35 -0.60 -5.73
C ILE A 64 5.40 -0.29 -4.24
N ARG A 65 5.71 0.96 -3.89
CA ARG A 65 5.82 1.43 -2.49
C ARG A 65 4.49 1.36 -1.73
N GLU A 66 3.37 1.26 -2.44
CA GLU A 66 2.01 1.17 -1.89
C GLU A 66 1.47 -0.28 -1.90
N GLY A 67 2.27 -1.30 -2.24
CA GLY A 67 1.82 -2.71 -2.27
C GLY A 67 1.12 -3.11 -3.57
N ALA A 68 1.52 -2.48 -4.68
CA ALA A 68 0.94 -2.72 -6.00
C ALA A 68 1.09 -4.17 -6.47
N LEU A 69 2.22 -4.83 -6.16
CA LEU A 69 2.47 -6.20 -6.59
C LEU A 69 1.53 -7.18 -5.87
N GLU A 70 1.34 -7.01 -4.58
CA GLU A 70 0.43 -7.83 -3.78
C GLU A 70 -1.03 -7.62 -4.23
N ALA A 71 -1.42 -6.39 -4.57
CA ALA A 71 -2.74 -6.11 -5.13
C ALA A 71 -2.92 -6.72 -6.53
N MET A 72 -1.91 -6.66 -7.40
CA MET A 72 -1.91 -7.31 -8.72
C MET A 72 -2.05 -8.82 -8.60
N LEU A 73 -1.25 -9.40 -7.70
CA LEU A 73 -1.28 -10.82 -7.43
C LEU A 73 -2.64 -11.27 -6.90
N LEU A 74 -3.23 -10.51 -5.96
CA LEU A 74 -4.57 -10.79 -5.45
C LEU A 74 -5.64 -10.72 -6.56
N LEU A 75 -5.60 -9.68 -7.40
CA LEU A 75 -6.54 -9.53 -8.50
C LEU A 75 -6.41 -10.66 -9.54
N TYR A 76 -5.18 -11.09 -9.81
CA TYR A 76 -4.92 -12.26 -10.64
C TYR A 76 -5.52 -13.53 -10.02
N LYS A 77 -5.22 -13.82 -8.75
CA LYS A 77 -5.74 -14.99 -8.03
C LYS A 77 -7.28 -15.03 -8.00
N LEU A 78 -7.94 -13.89 -7.82
CA LEU A 78 -9.42 -13.82 -7.84
C LEU A 78 -10.00 -13.98 -9.26
N GLY A 79 -9.28 -13.51 -10.28
CA GLY A 79 -9.74 -13.54 -11.65
C GLY A 79 -9.49 -14.87 -12.37
N VAL A 80 -8.48 -15.65 -11.94
CA VAL A 80 -7.99 -16.81 -12.69
C VAL A 80 -9.06 -17.90 -12.90
N SER A 81 -9.87 -18.17 -11.88
CA SER A 81 -11.00 -19.12 -11.96
C SER A 81 -12.21 -18.56 -12.72
N SER A 82 -12.57 -17.31 -12.46
CA SER A 82 -13.88 -16.76 -12.85
C SER A 82 -13.85 -16.07 -14.21
N ARG A 83 -13.05 -15.00 -14.32
CA ARG A 83 -13.06 -14.04 -15.44
C ARG A 83 -12.03 -14.38 -16.52
N LEU A 84 -10.84 -14.85 -16.11
CA LEU A 84 -9.76 -15.18 -17.05
C LEU A 84 -9.92 -16.60 -17.60
N LYS A 85 -10.37 -17.55 -16.76
CA LYS A 85 -10.53 -18.98 -17.10
C LYS A 85 -9.26 -19.55 -17.74
N GLY A 86 -8.10 -19.23 -17.16
CA GLY A 86 -6.78 -19.66 -17.62
C GLY A 86 -5.69 -18.61 -17.51
N TYR A 87 -4.48 -19.00 -17.86
CA TYR A 87 -3.26 -18.18 -17.80
C TYR A 87 -3.30 -16.99 -18.78
N LEU A 88 -2.62 -15.89 -18.43
CA LEU A 88 -2.50 -14.67 -19.24
C LEU A 88 -1.58 -14.88 -20.44
N THR A 89 -0.51 -15.64 -20.24
CA THR A 89 0.57 -15.83 -21.20
C THR A 89 0.69 -17.30 -21.61
N ASN A 90 1.19 -17.52 -22.83
CA ASN A 90 1.52 -18.85 -23.34
C ASN A 90 2.82 -18.74 -24.15
N ASN A 91 3.96 -19.13 -23.56
CA ASN A 91 5.26 -19.12 -24.22
C ASN A 91 5.65 -17.74 -24.80
N GLY A 92 5.28 -16.66 -24.11
CA GLY A 92 5.54 -15.29 -24.54
C GLY A 92 4.38 -14.63 -25.29
N ASP A 93 3.40 -15.39 -25.78
CA ASP A 93 2.20 -14.83 -26.39
C ASP A 93 1.17 -14.44 -25.33
N VAL A 94 0.68 -13.21 -25.41
CA VAL A 94 -0.29 -12.64 -24.45
C VAL A 94 -1.71 -12.84 -24.95
N ASN A 95 -2.58 -13.36 -24.10
CA ASN A 95 -4.01 -13.41 -24.37
C ASN A 95 -4.68 -12.07 -24.03
N PHE A 96 -4.87 -11.21 -25.04
CA PHE A 96 -5.45 -9.88 -24.87
C PHE A 96 -6.88 -9.87 -24.33
N ALA A 97 -7.69 -10.91 -24.58
CA ALA A 97 -9.04 -10.98 -24.03
C ALA A 97 -9.01 -11.15 -22.50
N ARG A 98 -8.13 -12.02 -22.01
CA ARG A 98 -7.92 -12.23 -20.56
C ARG A 98 -7.24 -11.03 -19.92
N LEU A 99 -6.24 -10.45 -20.60
CA LEU A 99 -5.58 -9.25 -20.14
C LEU A 99 -6.57 -8.08 -20.02
N GLY A 100 -7.44 -7.88 -21.00
CA GLY A 100 -8.46 -6.82 -20.94
C GLY A 100 -9.40 -6.98 -19.74
N ALA A 101 -9.78 -8.21 -19.41
CA ALA A 101 -10.57 -8.49 -18.21
C ALA A 101 -9.82 -8.14 -16.92
N LEU A 102 -8.52 -8.46 -16.85
CA LEU A 102 -7.66 -8.12 -15.71
C LEU A 102 -7.48 -6.60 -15.58
N VAL A 103 -7.07 -5.91 -16.66
CA VAL A 103 -6.89 -4.45 -16.69
C VAL A 103 -8.18 -3.73 -16.31
N GLY A 104 -9.33 -4.23 -16.74
CA GLY A 104 -10.63 -3.71 -16.32
C GLY A 104 -10.88 -3.83 -14.81
N GLN A 105 -10.33 -4.85 -14.13
CA GLN A 105 -10.37 -4.92 -12.66
C GLN A 105 -9.36 -3.97 -12.02
N ILE A 106 -8.15 -3.87 -12.60
CA ILE A 106 -7.11 -2.95 -12.13
C ILE A 106 -7.66 -1.52 -12.11
N GLY A 107 -8.26 -1.05 -13.21
CA GLY A 107 -8.80 0.30 -13.28
C GLY A 107 -9.92 0.59 -12.27
N ARG A 108 -10.68 -0.43 -11.84
CA ARG A 108 -11.69 -0.26 -10.77
C ARG A 108 -11.05 -0.09 -9.39
N VAL A 109 -9.97 -0.83 -9.13
CA VAL A 109 -9.22 -0.75 -7.87
C VAL A 109 -8.44 0.56 -7.82
N GLU A 110 -7.77 0.92 -8.90
CA GLU A 110 -7.04 2.19 -9.06
C GLU A 110 -7.97 3.38 -8.81
N HIS A 111 -9.14 3.41 -9.45
CA HIS A 111 -10.11 4.48 -9.25
C HIS A 111 -10.50 4.65 -7.77
N ALA A 112 -10.79 3.55 -7.08
CA ALA A 112 -11.13 3.60 -5.66
C ALA A 112 -9.94 4.02 -4.77
N LEU A 113 -8.71 3.64 -5.15
CA LEU A 113 -7.50 4.01 -4.43
C LEU A 113 -7.21 5.52 -4.57
N LEU A 114 -7.35 6.06 -5.79
CA LEU A 114 -7.21 7.48 -6.07
C LEU A 114 -8.23 8.32 -5.29
N GLU A 115 -9.50 7.92 -5.28
CA GLU A 115 -10.54 8.57 -4.46
C GLU A 115 -10.16 8.57 -2.97
N ALA A 116 -9.71 7.44 -2.45
CA ALA A 116 -9.32 7.31 -1.05
C ALA A 116 -8.10 8.18 -0.70
N LYS A 117 -7.14 8.33 -1.62
CA LYS A 117 -5.95 9.18 -1.46
C LYS A 117 -6.35 10.65 -1.34
N VAL A 118 -7.15 11.14 -2.30
CA VAL A 118 -7.70 12.51 -2.29
C VAL A 118 -8.45 12.79 -0.98
N GLN A 119 -9.29 11.86 -0.52
CA GLN A 119 -10.03 12.02 0.74
C GLN A 119 -9.13 12.06 1.98
N THR A 120 -8.03 11.30 1.97
CA THR A 120 -7.07 11.27 3.08
C THR A 120 -6.30 12.59 3.13
N GLU A 121 -5.80 13.08 1.99
CA GLU A 121 -5.11 14.37 1.88
C GLU A 121 -6.00 15.54 2.32
N HIS A 122 -7.27 15.56 1.91
CA HIS A 122 -8.22 16.57 2.39
C HIS A 122 -8.42 16.55 3.90
N ARG A 123 -8.47 15.36 4.53
CA ARG A 123 -8.61 15.22 5.99
C ARG A 123 -7.36 15.69 6.71
N GLU A 124 -6.18 15.35 6.20
CA GLU A 124 -4.89 15.74 6.76
C GLU A 124 -4.68 17.25 6.68
N ARG A 125 -5.00 17.85 5.53
CA ARG A 125 -4.96 19.31 5.36
C ARG A 125 -5.87 20.02 6.35
N ARG A 126 -7.12 19.56 6.52
CA ARG A 126 -8.05 20.14 7.50
C ARG A 126 -7.56 20.01 8.94
N ARG A 127 -6.92 18.90 9.28
CA ARG A 127 -6.33 18.68 10.62
C ARG A 127 -5.13 19.59 10.85
N ALA A 128 -4.26 19.76 9.85
CA ALA A 128 -3.13 20.66 9.90
C ALA A 128 -3.61 22.11 10.11
N GLU A 129 -4.59 22.57 9.31
CA GLU A 129 -5.17 23.91 9.43
C GLU A 129 -5.81 24.15 10.82
N HIS A 130 -6.54 23.17 11.37
CA HIS A 130 -7.13 23.29 12.70
C HIS A 130 -6.06 23.35 13.80
N THR A 131 -5.03 22.51 13.70
CA THR A 131 -3.92 22.47 14.66
C THR A 131 -3.13 23.78 14.62
N GLU A 132 -2.91 24.34 13.43
CA GLU A 132 -2.21 25.61 13.24
C GLU A 132 -3.01 26.78 13.83
N ARG A 133 -4.33 26.85 13.55
CA ARG A 133 -5.21 27.87 14.16
C ARG A 133 -5.21 27.79 15.68
N GLN A 134 -5.29 26.59 16.24
CA GLN A 134 -5.29 26.40 17.70
C GLN A 134 -3.97 26.88 18.32
N ARG A 135 -2.82 26.52 17.72
CA ARG A 135 -1.50 27.02 18.15
C ARG A 135 -1.38 28.55 18.03
N GLN A 136 -1.99 29.15 17.01
CA GLN A 136 -1.97 30.61 16.84
C GLN A 136 -2.79 31.32 17.92
N LEU A 137 -3.97 30.80 18.26
CA LEU A 137 -4.80 31.32 19.35
C LEU A 137 -4.10 31.18 20.72
N GLU A 138 -3.47 30.04 21.00
CA GLU A 138 -2.69 29.83 22.22
C GLU A 138 -1.51 30.82 22.33
N ARG A 139 -0.85 31.14 21.21
CA ARG A 139 0.23 32.15 21.16
C ARG A 139 -0.28 33.56 21.43
N LEU A 140 -1.43 33.94 20.86
CA LEU A 140 -2.04 35.25 21.09
C LEU A 140 -2.50 35.40 22.55
N GLY A 141 -3.16 34.38 23.11
CA GLY A 141 -3.56 34.39 24.52
C GLY A 141 -2.39 34.47 25.50
N ARG A 142 -1.23 33.86 25.17
CA ARG A 142 0.00 33.99 25.98
C ARG A 142 0.63 35.39 25.88
N ALA A 143 0.49 36.07 24.74
CA ALA A 143 0.99 37.44 24.56
C ALA A 143 0.13 38.47 25.33
N GLU A 144 -1.18 38.26 25.42
CA GLU A 144 -2.07 39.15 26.19
C GLU A 144 -1.93 39.00 27.72
N MET A 145 -1.50 37.83 28.20
CA MET A 145 -1.15 37.60 29.63
C MET A 145 0.28 38.06 29.99
N GLY A 146 0.91 38.88 29.14
CA GLY A 146 2.32 39.26 29.18
C GLY A 146 2.61 40.72 29.54
N THR A 147 2.01 41.26 30.61
CA THR A 147 2.66 42.24 31.52
C THR A 147 1.92 42.29 32.85
N PRO A 148 2.60 41.93 33.96
CA PRO A 148 2.52 42.72 35.16
C PRO A 148 3.93 43.24 35.47
N ALA A 149 4.12 44.55 35.29
CA ALA A 149 5.14 45.25 36.03
C ALA A 149 4.66 45.34 37.49
N ASP A 150 5.28 44.57 38.38
CA ASP A 150 5.93 45.02 39.62
C ASP A 150 5.94 43.93 40.72
N GLU A 151 7.01 43.94 41.50
CA GLU A 151 7.53 42.89 42.38
C GLU A 151 6.59 42.46 43.53
N ARG A 152 6.60 41.16 43.85
CA ARG A 152 6.85 40.66 45.22
C ARG A 152 7.15 39.16 45.25
N GLN A 153 8.38 38.90 45.61
CA GLN A 153 9.00 37.71 46.16
C GLN A 153 8.03 36.72 46.84
N MET A 154 8.04 35.45 46.40
CA MET A 154 7.95 34.32 47.33
C MET A 154 8.50 33.03 46.71
N HIS A 155 9.49 32.51 47.42
CA HIS A 155 10.20 31.27 47.18
C HIS A 155 9.44 30.13 47.86
N CYS A 156 9.16 29.02 47.16
CA CYS A 156 9.16 27.70 47.79
C CYS A 156 9.37 26.59 46.74
N SER A 157 10.12 25.58 47.17
CA SER A 157 10.83 24.57 46.39
C SER A 157 9.99 23.59 45.57
N GLN A 158 10.67 23.17 44.50
CA GLN A 158 10.65 21.90 43.79
C GLN A 158 10.03 20.71 44.55
N HIS A 159 9.11 20.00 43.90
CA HIS A 159 9.22 18.56 43.65
C HIS A 159 8.42 18.21 42.39
N GLY A 160 9.13 17.73 41.37
CA GLY A 160 8.56 17.16 40.16
C GLY A 160 8.60 15.64 40.21
N THR A 161 7.55 15.03 39.66
CA THR A 161 7.52 13.75 38.94
C THR A 161 6.09 13.66 38.37
N GLY A 162 5.76 13.36 37.13
CA GLY A 162 6.49 12.99 35.93
C GLY A 162 5.39 12.76 34.89
N SER A 163 5.48 13.45 33.76
CA SER A 163 4.61 13.26 32.60
C SER A 163 5.01 11.99 31.86
N ALA A 164 4.03 11.17 31.48
CA ALA A 164 4.22 10.10 30.50
C ALA A 164 2.97 9.97 29.62
N SER A 165 2.71 10.98 28.79
CA SER A 165 1.98 10.78 27.54
C SER A 165 2.93 10.19 26.52
N GLY A 166 2.84 8.88 26.33
CA GLY A 166 3.65 8.14 25.37
C GLY A 166 2.96 6.86 24.97
N VAL A 167 1.95 6.95 24.10
CA VAL A 167 1.46 5.80 23.35
C VAL A 167 1.50 6.15 21.88
N ILE A 168 2.65 5.79 21.31
CA ILE A 168 2.95 5.76 19.89
C ILE A 168 2.21 4.53 19.35
N VAL A 169 1.01 4.72 18.79
CA VAL A 169 0.33 3.62 18.08
C VAL A 169 0.59 3.78 16.59
N GLY A 170 1.54 2.95 16.16
CA GLY A 170 1.44 2.21 14.90
C GLY A 170 1.47 3.04 13.65
N THR A 171 2.68 3.24 13.12
CA THR A 171 2.89 3.21 11.66
C THR A 171 2.37 1.87 11.14
N GLY A 172 1.07 1.80 10.87
CA GLY A 172 0.47 0.72 10.12
C GLY A 172 1.13 0.73 8.75
N SER A 173 1.81 -0.38 8.43
CA SER A 173 2.36 -0.66 7.11
C SER A 173 1.35 -0.22 6.04
N ALA A 174 1.72 0.79 5.24
CA ALA A 174 0.86 1.36 4.21
C ALA A 174 0.32 0.29 3.26
N GLY A 175 1.08 -0.80 3.03
CA GLY A 175 0.66 -1.93 2.20
C GLY A 175 -0.55 -2.70 2.75
N GLY A 176 -0.68 -2.84 4.08
CA GLY A 176 -1.85 -3.51 4.69
C GLY A 176 -3.13 -2.69 4.54
N ALA A 177 -3.01 -1.36 4.53
CA ALA A 177 -4.13 -0.46 4.32
C ALA A 177 -4.65 -0.50 2.87
N VAL A 178 -3.75 -0.65 1.89
CA VAL A 178 -4.12 -0.77 0.48
C VAL A 178 -4.82 -2.11 0.21
N LEU A 179 -4.26 -3.23 0.69
CA LEU A 179 -4.89 -4.55 0.55
C LEU A 179 -6.28 -4.60 1.20
N GLY A 180 -6.40 -4.05 2.43
CA GLY A 180 -7.67 -4.00 3.15
C GLY A 180 -8.70 -3.02 2.57
N ARG A 181 -8.27 -2.03 1.78
CA ARG A 181 -9.16 -1.14 1.01
C ARG A 181 -9.55 -1.81 -0.31
N ALA A 182 -8.61 -2.39 -1.05
CA ALA A 182 -8.87 -3.13 -2.27
C ALA A 182 -9.84 -4.29 -2.02
N ALA A 183 -9.60 -5.11 -0.99
CA ALA A 183 -10.51 -6.19 -0.59
C ALA A 183 -11.91 -5.70 -0.23
N ARG A 184 -12.03 -4.56 0.47
CA ARG A 184 -13.34 -3.94 0.78
C ARG A 184 -14.05 -3.40 -0.45
N VAL A 185 -13.31 -2.84 -1.41
CA VAL A 185 -13.87 -2.34 -2.68
C VAL A 185 -14.36 -3.50 -3.53
N LEU A 186 -13.58 -4.58 -3.61
CA LEU A 186 -13.94 -5.81 -4.33
C LEU A 186 -15.16 -6.49 -3.72
N ALA A 187 -15.25 -6.55 -2.38
CA ALA A 187 -16.40 -7.10 -1.66
C ALA A 187 -17.69 -6.26 -1.84
N ARG A 188 -17.60 -4.93 -1.93
CA ARG A 188 -18.76 -4.04 -2.07
C ARG A 188 -19.37 -4.01 -3.47
N LYS A 189 -18.60 -4.31 -4.52
CA LYS A 189 -19.05 -4.24 -5.92
C LYS A 189 -19.44 -5.60 -6.53
N GLY A 190 -19.59 -6.65 -5.72
CA GLY A 190 -20.03 -7.97 -6.19
C GLY A 190 -19.08 -8.60 -7.21
N ALA A 191 -17.77 -8.42 -7.01
CA ALA A 191 -16.74 -9.01 -7.86
C ALA A 191 -16.21 -10.37 -7.34
N LEU A 192 -16.81 -10.88 -6.26
CA LEU A 192 -16.68 -12.26 -5.79
C LEU A 192 -17.68 -13.15 -6.53
#